data_AF-A0A7Y5WV27-F1
#
_entry.id   AF-A0A7Y5WV27-F1
#
_cell.length_a   1.000
_cell.length_b   1.000
_cell.length_c   1.000
_cell.angle_alpha   90.00
_cell.angle_beta   90.00
_cell.angle_gamma   90.00
#
_symmetry.space_group_name_H-M   'P 1'
#
loop_
_entity.id
_entity.type
_entity.pdbx_description
1 polymer ?
#
loop_
_entity_poly.entity_id
_entity_poly.type
_entity_poly.pdbx_seq_one_letter_code
_entity_poly.pdbx_strand_id
1 'polypeptide(L)'
;PTEATVSEAMVKAIGIGFLIVGWTVYDLIVRTPIVRRGRLFAVVSLVLLVASARGLREVMSARAAYIHVGALFGTIMAANVWMRILPPQRRMIAAASRGEPIDPALGAGAKERSKHNTFIVVPTVFLMISNHFPTATYGNRYGLETMAVLIVAGWCAAALLRRA
;
A
#
# COMPACT_ATOMS: atom_id res chain seq x y z
N PRO A 1 -33.12 -4.20 -10.77
CA PRO A 1 -32.95 -3.03 -9.88
C PRO A 1 -33.14 -3.46 -8.42
N THR A 2 -32.03 -3.80 -7.78
CA THR A 2 -31.96 -4.00 -6.32
C THR A 2 -30.75 -3.21 -5.87
N GLU A 3 -30.85 -1.88 -5.98
CA GLU A 3 -29.89 -0.99 -5.36
C GLU A 3 -30.07 -1.15 -3.86
N ALA A 4 -29.24 -1.97 -3.23
CA ALA A 4 -29.02 -1.85 -1.81
C ALA A 4 -28.55 -0.41 -1.59
N THR A 5 -29.44 0.43 -1.06
CA THR A 5 -29.14 1.82 -0.69
C THR A 5 -28.19 1.78 0.50
N VAL A 6 -26.90 1.51 0.23
CA VAL A 6 -25.83 1.61 1.20
C VAL A 6 -25.84 3.06 1.69
N SER A 7 -26.10 3.26 2.99
CA SER A 7 -26.15 4.61 3.55
C SER A 7 -24.81 5.32 3.39
N GLU A 8 -24.82 6.64 3.27
CA GLU A 8 -23.59 7.44 3.15
C GLU A 8 -22.63 7.18 4.33
N ALA A 9 -23.18 7.02 5.54
CA ALA A 9 -22.42 6.67 6.73
C ALA A 9 -21.74 5.29 6.59
N MET A 10 -22.43 4.31 6.01
CA MET A 10 -21.87 2.98 5.77
C MET A 10 -20.75 3.02 4.72
N VAL A 11 -20.92 3.78 3.63
CA VAL A 11 -19.86 3.97 2.62
C VAL A 11 -18.60 4.57 3.25
N LYS A 12 -18.75 5.61 4.09
CA LYS A 12 -17.63 6.23 4.81
C LYS A 12 -16.95 5.25 5.76
N ALA A 13 -17.73 4.49 6.53
CA ALA A 13 -17.23 3.49 7.45
C ALA A 13 -16.45 2.39 6.71
N ILE A 14 -16.95 1.92 5.56
CA ILE A 14 -16.25 0.96 4.70
C ILE A 14 -14.93 1.54 4.21
N GLY A 15 -14.92 2.80 3.75
CA GLY A 15 -13.70 3.47 3.29
C GLY A 15 -12.63 3.58 4.39
N ILE A 16 -13.00 4.03 5.59
CA ILE A 16 -12.08 4.11 6.74
C ILE A 16 -11.62 2.72 7.18
N GLY A 17 -12.56 1.77 7.26
CA GLY A 17 -12.29 0.38 7.60
C GLY A 17 -11.30 -0.25 6.63
N PHE A 18 -11.43 0.02 5.33
CA PHE A 18 -10.51 -0.45 4.31
C PHE A 18 -9.06 0.01 4.55
N LEU A 19 -8.84 1.27 4.95
CA LEU A 19 -7.51 1.78 5.25
C LEU A 19 -6.89 1.10 6.48
N ILE A 20 -7.68 0.96 7.56
CA ILE A 20 -7.23 0.35 8.82
C ILE A 20 -6.95 -1.14 8.63
N VAL A 21 -7.90 -1.87 8.05
CA VAL A 21 -7.78 -3.32 7.80
C VAL A 21 -6.67 -3.58 6.79
N GLY A 22 -6.62 -2.83 5.69
CA GLY A 22 -5.60 -2.98 4.66
C GLY A 22 -4.18 -2.78 5.21
N TRP A 23 -3.97 -1.75 6.03
CA TRP A 23 -2.69 -1.57 6.71
C TRP A 23 -2.38 -2.73 7.67
N THR A 24 -3.35 -3.17 8.45
CA THR A 24 -3.18 -4.27 9.41
C THR A 24 -2.79 -5.56 8.71
N VAL A 25 -3.50 -5.93 7.64
CA VAL A 25 -3.21 -7.11 6.81
C VAL A 25 -1.79 -7.02 6.24
N TYR A 26 -1.42 -5.87 5.66
CA TYR A 26 -0.05 -5.65 5.19
C TYR A 26 0.97 -5.80 6.33
N ASP A 27 0.74 -5.22 7.50
CA ASP A 27 1.66 -5.29 8.63
C ASP A 27 1.84 -6.72 9.14
N LEU A 28 0.77 -7.52 9.16
CA LEU A 28 0.81 -8.93 9.51
C LEU A 28 1.59 -9.75 8.47
N ILE A 29 1.33 -9.57 7.17
CA ILE A 29 2.03 -10.31 6.10
C ILE A 29 3.54 -10.04 6.16
N VAL A 30 3.95 -8.79 6.39
CA VAL A 30 5.38 -8.43 6.46
C VAL A 30 6.10 -9.07 7.65
N ARG A 31 5.37 -9.47 8.71
CA ARG A 31 5.94 -10.22 9.83
C ARG A 31 6.10 -11.72 9.56
N THR A 32 5.58 -12.22 8.43
CA THR A 32 5.71 -13.63 8.03
C THR A 32 6.95 -13.87 7.16
N PRO A 33 7.39 -15.13 6.96
CA PRO A 33 8.49 -15.46 6.04
C PRO A 33 8.26 -15.05 4.58
N ILE A 34 7.02 -14.74 4.18
CA ILE A 34 6.67 -14.31 2.81
C ILE A 34 7.46 -13.06 2.42
N VAL A 35 7.73 -12.14 3.36
CA VAL A 35 8.48 -10.91 3.08
C VAL A 35 9.88 -11.18 2.52
N ARG A 36 10.52 -12.28 2.95
CA ARG A 36 11.85 -12.66 2.47
C ARG A 36 11.82 -13.13 1.01
N ARG A 37 10.65 -13.57 0.54
CA ARG A 37 10.41 -13.98 -0.85
C ARG A 37 9.79 -12.81 -1.62
N GLY A 38 10.58 -11.78 -1.94
CA GLY A 38 10.08 -10.52 -2.51
C GLY A 38 9.11 -10.66 -3.70
N ARG A 39 9.35 -11.64 -4.61
CA ARG A 39 8.41 -11.95 -5.72
C ARG A 39 7.06 -12.48 -5.23
N LEU A 40 7.08 -13.43 -4.28
CA LEU A 40 5.86 -13.97 -3.68
C LEU A 40 5.09 -12.87 -2.94
N PHE A 41 5.79 -12.04 -2.17
CA PHE A 41 5.18 -10.90 -1.48
C PHE A 41 4.48 -9.94 -2.45
N ALA A 42 5.12 -9.61 -3.58
CA ALA A 42 4.53 -8.76 -4.61
C ALA A 42 3.28 -9.39 -5.24
N VAL A 43 3.32 -10.68 -5.59
CA VAL A 43 2.16 -11.39 -6.15
C VAL A 43 1.00 -11.44 -5.16
N VAL A 44 1.26 -11.82 -3.91
CA VAL A 44 0.24 -11.87 -2.85
C VAL A 44 -0.38 -10.49 -2.65
N SER A 45 0.46 -9.44 -2.60
CA SER A 45 0.00 -8.06 -2.44
C SER A 45 -0.86 -7.62 -3.63
N LEU A 46 -0.47 -7.95 -4.87
CA LEU A 46 -1.24 -7.62 -6.06
C LEU A 46 -2.61 -8.29 -6.05
N VAL A 47 -2.68 -9.58 -5.72
CA VAL A 47 -3.94 -10.33 -5.61
C VAL A 47 -4.86 -9.70 -4.56
N LEU A 48 -4.33 -9.37 -3.38
CA LEU A 48 -5.10 -8.71 -2.32
C LEU A 48 -5.61 -7.34 -2.77
N LEU A 49 -4.78 -6.51 -3.40
CA LEU A 49 -5.18 -5.18 -3.87
C LEU A 49 -6.26 -5.25 -4.94
N VAL A 50 -6.14 -6.15 -5.92
CA VAL A 50 -7.14 -6.34 -6.98
C VAL A 50 -8.45 -6.89 -6.40
N ALA A 51 -8.37 -7.89 -5.50
CA ALA A 51 -9.53 -8.46 -4.85
C ALA A 51 -10.27 -7.41 -3.99
N SER A 52 -9.53 -6.61 -3.20
CA SER A 52 -10.10 -5.53 -2.42
C SER A 52 -10.72 -4.44 -3.30
N ALA A 53 -10.06 -4.03 -4.38
CA ALA A 53 -10.61 -3.05 -5.30
C ALA A 53 -11.89 -3.54 -5.97
N ARG A 54 -11.95 -4.84 -6.32
CA ARG A 54 -13.19 -5.46 -6.80
C ARG A 54 -14.29 -5.40 -5.74
N GLY A 55 -13.99 -5.74 -4.49
CA GLY A 55 -14.95 -5.63 -3.39
C GLY A 55 -15.43 -4.19 -3.15
N LEU A 56 -14.54 -3.19 -3.24
CA LEU A 56 -14.91 -1.78 -3.13
C LEU A 56 -15.85 -1.33 -4.26
N ARG A 57 -15.73 -1.90 -5.47
CA ARG A 57 -16.63 -1.57 -6.60
C ARG A 57 -18.06 -2.08 -6.42
N GLU A 58 -18.30 -3.02 -5.52
CA GLU A 58 -19.66 -3.50 -5.19
C GLU A 58 -20.44 -2.45 -4.38
N VAL A 59 -19.74 -1.54 -3.69
CA VAL A 59 -20.36 -0.55 -2.78
C VAL A 59 -19.98 0.90 -3.07
N MET A 60 -18.99 1.14 -3.94
CA MET A 60 -18.48 2.45 -4.31
C MET A 60 -18.24 2.56 -5.82
N SER A 61 -18.12 3.79 -6.33
CA SER A 61 -17.76 4.02 -7.72
C SER A 61 -16.35 3.50 -8.07
N ALA A 62 -16.11 3.21 -9.36
CA ALA A 62 -14.78 2.79 -9.83
C ALA A 62 -13.69 3.83 -9.51
N ARG A 63 -14.03 5.12 -9.59
CA ARG A 63 -13.16 6.23 -9.15
C ARG A 63 -12.82 6.12 -7.66
N ALA A 64 -13.83 5.90 -6.82
CA ALA A 64 -13.63 5.76 -5.39
C ALA A 64 -12.72 4.57 -5.06
N ALA A 65 -12.87 3.43 -5.74
CA ALA A 65 -12.00 2.27 -5.55
C ALA A 65 -10.52 2.62 -5.83
N TYR A 66 -10.22 3.33 -6.94
CA TYR A 66 -8.87 3.79 -7.27
C TYR A 66 -8.29 4.73 -6.20
N ILE A 67 -9.09 5.72 -5.76
CA ILE A 67 -8.70 6.65 -4.71
C ILE A 67 -8.40 5.90 -3.41
N HIS A 68 -9.24 4.94 -3.02
CA HIS A 68 -9.03 4.16 -1.79
C HIS A 68 -7.78 3.30 -1.86
N VAL A 69 -7.48 2.65 -2.99
CA VAL A 69 -6.24 1.86 -3.14
C VAL A 69 -5.00 2.76 -3.03
N GLY A 70 -4.99 3.92 -3.68
CA GLY A 70 -3.90 4.88 -3.52
C GLY A 70 -3.83 5.49 -2.11
N ALA A 71 -4.96 5.73 -1.46
CA ALA A 71 -5.01 6.18 -0.08
C ALA A 71 -4.45 5.11 0.87
N LEU A 72 -4.76 3.82 0.66
CA LEU A 72 -4.20 2.71 1.42
C LEU A 72 -2.68 2.66 1.30
N PHE A 73 -2.15 2.88 0.10
CA PHE A 73 -0.71 3.02 -0.09
C PHE A 73 -0.11 4.18 0.72
N GLY A 74 -0.75 5.35 0.70
CA GLY A 74 -0.37 6.49 1.56
C GLY A 74 -0.41 6.14 3.05
N THR A 75 -1.48 5.50 3.51
CA THR A 75 -1.65 5.02 4.89
C THR A 75 -0.53 4.05 5.28
N ILE A 76 -0.23 3.08 4.42
CA ILE A 76 0.86 2.12 4.64
C ILE A 76 2.20 2.86 4.77
N MET A 77 2.48 3.82 3.88
CA MET A 77 3.73 4.57 3.93
C MET A 77 3.88 5.38 5.21
N ALA A 78 2.83 6.10 5.62
CA ALA A 78 2.82 6.90 6.83
C ALA A 78 2.98 6.01 8.08
N ALA A 79 2.21 4.92 8.16
CA ALA A 79 2.25 4.01 9.31
C ALA A 79 3.57 3.22 9.38
N ASN A 80 4.19 2.88 8.24
CA ASN A 80 5.54 2.32 8.20
C ASN A 80 6.53 3.25 8.90
N VAL A 81 6.49 4.55 8.58
CA VAL A 81 7.37 5.55 9.20
C VAL A 81 7.10 5.65 10.70
N TRP A 82 5.86 5.97 11.06
CA TRP A 82 5.51 6.31 12.43
C TRP A 82 5.63 5.13 13.41
N MET A 83 5.26 3.92 12.97
CA MET A 83 5.12 2.76 13.86
C MET A 83 6.24 1.72 13.72
N ARG A 84 6.96 1.68 12.58
CA ARG A 84 7.94 0.62 12.30
C ARG A 84 9.36 1.10 12.02
N ILE A 85 9.53 2.34 11.56
CA ILE A 85 10.85 2.90 11.22
C ILE A 85 11.36 3.82 12.34
N LEU A 86 10.56 4.81 12.74
CA LEU A 86 10.97 5.84 13.68
C LEU A 86 11.27 5.30 15.10
N PRO A 87 10.47 4.38 15.68
CA PRO A 87 10.75 3.91 17.04
C PRO A 87 12.09 3.13 17.16
N PRO A 88 12.40 2.15 16.29
CA PRO A 88 13.72 1.52 16.29
C PRO A 88 14.86 2.51 16.03
N GLN A 89 14.70 3.43 15.07
CA GLN A 89 15.71 4.44 14.78
C GLN A 89 16.03 5.32 15.99
N ARG A 90 15.02 5.77 16.75
CA ARG A 90 15.22 6.53 17.99
C ARG A 90 16.02 5.74 19.03
N ARG A 91 15.74 4.44 19.18
CA ARG A 91 16.50 3.56 20.09
C ARG A 91 17.96 3.41 19.65
N MET A 92 18.20 3.23 18.35
CA MET A 92 19.55 3.13 17.78
C MET A 92 20.34 4.42 17.99
N ILE A 93 19.73 5.59 17.76
CA ILE A 93 20.35 6.90 18.01
C ILE A 93 20.69 7.06 19.49
N ALA A 94 19.77 6.68 20.38
CA ALA A 94 20.00 6.76 21.83
C ALA A 94 21.14 5.84 22.29
N ALA A 95 21.19 4.59 21.82
CA ALA A 95 22.29 3.67 22.13
C ALA A 95 23.64 4.20 21.62
N ALA A 96 23.68 4.71 20.39
CA ALA A 96 24.88 5.33 19.81
C ALA A 96 25.38 6.52 20.65
N SER A 97 24.47 7.37 21.13
CA SER A 97 24.83 8.52 21.98
C SER A 97 25.41 8.12 23.34
N ARG A 98 25.14 6.91 23.81
CA ARG A 98 25.70 6.34 25.06
C ARG A 98 26.95 5.49 24.82
N GLY A 99 27.42 5.34 23.58
CA GLY A 99 28.51 4.44 23.24
C GLY A 99 28.16 2.95 23.40
N GLU A 100 26.87 2.62 23.47
CA GLU A 100 26.39 1.25 23.60
C GLU A 100 26.37 0.53 22.24
N PRO A 101 26.53 -0.80 22.22
CA PRO A 101 26.37 -1.58 21.00
C PRO A 101 24.94 -1.46 20.45
N ILE A 102 24.83 -1.26 19.14
CA ILE A 102 23.54 -1.17 18.44
C ILE A 102 23.07 -2.57 18.03
N ASP A 103 21.88 -2.97 18.47
CA ASP A 103 21.25 -4.21 18.02
C ASP A 103 20.94 -4.16 16.50
N PRO A 104 21.58 -5.00 15.66
CA PRO A 104 21.35 -5.02 14.22
C PRO A 104 19.92 -5.41 13.83
N ALA A 105 19.20 -6.15 14.68
CA ALA A 105 17.84 -6.60 14.42
C ALA A 105 16.86 -5.41 14.37
N LEU A 106 17.11 -4.34 15.14
CA LEU A 106 16.32 -3.11 15.13
C LEU A 106 16.36 -2.42 13.75
N GLY A 107 17.52 -2.44 13.10
CA GLY A 107 17.71 -1.81 11.78
C GLY A 107 17.13 -2.63 10.63
N ALA A 108 17.16 -3.96 10.71
CA ALA A 108 16.72 -4.83 9.63
C ALA A 108 15.21 -4.65 9.30
N GLY A 109 14.36 -4.63 10.33
CA GLY A 109 12.92 -4.42 10.17
C GLY A 109 12.58 -3.05 9.60
N ALA A 110 13.22 -2.00 10.12
CA ALA A 110 13.04 -0.63 9.62
C ALA A 110 13.47 -0.51 8.15
N LYS A 111 14.59 -1.13 7.77
CA LYS A 111 15.11 -1.12 6.39
C LYS A 111 14.13 -1.77 5.41
N GLU A 112 13.51 -2.90 5.75
CA GLU A 112 12.52 -3.52 4.87
C GLU A 112 11.28 -2.63 4.68
N ARG A 113 10.80 -1.94 5.73
CA ARG A 113 9.67 -1.00 5.60
C ARG A 113 10.02 0.21 4.75
N SER A 114 11.22 0.77 4.89
CA SER A 114 11.70 1.85 4.03
C SER A 114 11.77 1.42 2.56
N LYS A 115 12.26 0.22 2.29
CA LYS A 115 12.27 -0.37 0.94
C LYS A 115 10.85 -0.49 0.40
N HIS A 116 9.88 -0.98 1.18
CA HIS A 116 8.48 -1.03 0.75
C HIS A 116 7.95 0.37 0.41
N ASN A 117 8.22 1.39 1.24
CA ASN A 117 7.82 2.76 0.92
C ASN A 117 8.36 3.22 -0.44
N THR A 118 9.64 2.96 -0.75
CA THR A 118 10.21 3.28 -2.07
C THR A 118 9.44 2.63 -3.22
N PHE A 119 9.03 1.37 -3.06
CA PHE A 119 8.23 0.66 -4.08
C PHE A 119 6.77 1.11 -4.14
N ILE A 120 6.22 1.65 -3.06
CA ILE A 120 4.82 2.08 -2.99
C ILE A 120 4.62 3.48 -3.60
N VAL A 121 5.61 4.37 -3.52
CA VAL A 121 5.50 5.76 -4.01
C VAL A 121 5.07 5.82 -5.48
N VAL A 122 5.75 5.12 -6.39
CA VAL A 122 5.47 5.24 -7.83
C VAL A 122 4.07 4.72 -8.21
N PRO A 123 3.64 3.52 -7.79
CA PRO A 123 2.25 3.08 -7.94
C PRO A 123 1.23 4.08 -7.37
N THR A 124 1.51 4.66 -6.20
CA THR A 124 0.61 5.65 -5.57
C THR A 124 0.41 6.86 -6.48
N VAL A 125 1.51 7.40 -7.02
CA VAL A 125 1.45 8.54 -7.95
C VAL A 125 0.64 8.18 -9.20
N PHE A 126 0.86 7.00 -9.79
CA PHE A 126 0.09 6.55 -10.95
C PHE A 126 -1.40 6.44 -10.65
N LEU A 127 -1.78 5.86 -9.51
CA LEU A 127 -3.18 5.76 -9.11
C LEU A 127 -3.80 7.13 -8.81
N MET A 128 -3.07 8.06 -8.20
CA MET A 128 -3.61 9.40 -7.93
C MET A 128 -3.77 10.20 -9.23
N ILE A 129 -2.77 10.18 -10.12
CA ILE A 129 -2.82 10.85 -11.43
C ILE A 129 -3.90 10.25 -12.34
N SER A 130 -4.18 8.94 -12.23
CA SER A 130 -5.23 8.27 -13.02
C SER A 130 -6.61 8.95 -12.91
N ASN A 131 -6.86 9.67 -11.81
CA ASN A 131 -8.08 10.46 -11.61
C ASN A 131 -8.28 11.58 -12.63
N HIS A 132 -7.22 12.01 -13.30
CA HIS A 132 -7.25 12.99 -14.37
C HIS A 132 -7.43 12.37 -15.77
N PHE A 133 -7.41 11.04 -15.87
CA PHE A 133 -7.54 10.30 -17.13
C PHE A 133 -8.59 9.18 -17.02
N PRO A 134 -9.86 9.51 -16.70
CA PRO A 134 -10.91 8.52 -16.39
C PRO A 134 -11.13 7.52 -17.54
N THR A 135 -11.23 8.00 -18.78
CA THR A 135 -11.53 7.17 -19.95
C THR A 135 -10.45 6.10 -20.20
N ALA A 136 -9.19 6.45 -19.95
CA ALA A 136 -8.06 5.53 -20.11
C ALA A 136 -7.87 4.58 -18.91
N THR A 137 -8.55 4.83 -17.79
CA THR A 137 -8.29 4.15 -16.51
C THR A 137 -9.54 3.46 -15.96
N TYR A 138 -10.21 4.03 -14.96
CA TYR A 138 -11.36 3.39 -14.29
C TYR A 138 -12.68 3.51 -15.06
N GLY A 139 -12.76 4.41 -16.04
CA GLY A 139 -13.98 4.71 -16.81
C GLY A 139 -14.25 3.76 -17.97
N ASN A 140 -13.49 2.67 -18.11
CA ASN A 140 -13.66 1.68 -19.16
C ASN A 140 -13.83 0.26 -18.58
N ARG A 141 -14.16 -0.71 -19.45
CA ARG A 141 -14.41 -2.11 -19.05
C ARG A 141 -13.21 -2.80 -18.41
N TYR A 142 -12.00 -2.28 -18.62
CA TYR A 142 -10.73 -2.81 -18.13
C TYR A 142 -10.20 -2.05 -16.90
N GLY A 143 -11.05 -1.38 -16.13
CA GLY A 143 -10.61 -0.55 -15.01
C GLY A 143 -9.82 -1.31 -13.94
N LEU A 144 -10.17 -2.56 -13.61
CA LEU A 144 -9.39 -3.30 -12.60
C LEU A 144 -8.04 -3.76 -13.15
N GLU A 145 -8.03 -4.21 -14.40
CA GLU A 145 -6.85 -4.65 -15.13
C GLU A 145 -5.88 -3.49 -15.31
N THR A 146 -6.38 -2.32 -15.68
CA THR A 146 -5.60 -1.09 -15.80
C THR A 146 -4.99 -0.71 -14.46
N MET A 147 -5.75 -0.78 -13.36
CA MET A 147 -5.20 -0.56 -12.02
C MET A 147 -4.05 -1.52 -11.70
N ALA A 148 -4.23 -2.82 -11.97
CA ALA A 148 -3.20 -3.83 -11.75
C ALA A 148 -1.95 -3.56 -12.58
N VAL A 149 -2.11 -3.19 -13.86
CA VAL A 149 -1.00 -2.80 -14.75
C VAL A 149 -0.26 -1.57 -14.21
N LEU A 150 -0.98 -0.53 -13.76
CA LEU A 150 -0.36 0.66 -13.17
C LEU A 150 0.44 0.32 -11.90
N ILE A 151 -0.07 -0.57 -11.05
CA ILE A 151 0.64 -1.02 -9.85
C ILE A 151 1.92 -1.75 -10.22
N VAL A 152 1.84 -2.72 -11.14
CA VAL A 152 3.00 -3.50 -11.60
C VAL A 152 4.03 -2.59 -12.29
N ALA A 153 3.58 -1.70 -13.18
CA ALA A 153 4.43 -0.72 -13.84
C ALA A 153 5.14 0.18 -12.83
N GLY A 154 4.44 0.63 -11.79
CA GLY A 154 5.03 1.42 -10.71
C GLY A 154 6.09 0.64 -9.92
N TRP A 155 5.87 -0.64 -9.63
CA TRP A 155 6.88 -1.49 -9.00
C TRP A 155 8.10 -1.71 -9.89
N CYS A 156 7.90 -1.93 -11.19
CA CYS A 156 8.98 -2.05 -12.17
C CYS A 156 9.79 -0.76 -12.27
N ALA A 157 9.12 0.40 -12.36
CA ALA A 157 9.77 1.71 -12.39
C ALA A 157 10.58 1.96 -11.10
N ALA A 158 10.02 1.68 -9.92
CA ALA A 158 10.74 1.76 -8.66
C ALA A 158 11.95 0.79 -8.62
N ALA A 159 11.84 -0.40 -9.21
CA ALA A 159 12.96 -1.34 -9.30
C ALA A 159 14.10 -0.80 -10.16
N LEU A 160 13.78 -0.10 -11.25
CA LEU A 160 14.77 0.54 -12.13
C LEU A 160 15.43 1.74 -11.43
N LEU A 161 14.63 2.62 -10.81
CA LEU A 161 15.13 3.79 -10.08
C LEU A 161 16.07 3.43 -8.92
N ARG A 162 15.89 2.26 -8.28
CA ARG A 162 16.77 1.78 -7.21
C ARG A 162 18.08 1.15 -7.71
N ARG A 163 18.22 0.93 -9.02
CA ARG A 163 19.41 0.34 -9.64
C ARG A 163 20.30 1.41 -10.32
N ALA A 164 19.71 2.53 -10.70
CA ALA A 164 20.42 3.72 -11.18
C ALA A 164 21.14 4.41 -10.01
#